data_AF-A0A254SKT2-F1
#
_entry.id   AF-A0A254SKT2-F1
#
_cell.length_a   1.000
_cell.length_b   1.000
_cell.length_c   1.000
_cell.angle_alpha   90.00
_cell.angle_beta   90.00
_cell.angle_gamma   90.00
#
_symmetry.space_group_name_H-M   'P 1'
#
loop_
_entity.id
_entity.type
_entity.pdbx_description
1 polymer ?
#
loop_
_entity_poly.entity_id
_entity_poly.type
_entity_poly.pdbx_seq_one_letter_code
_entity_poly.pdbx_strand_id
1 'polypeptide(L)'
;MFKKLAIAAALAASTSFAAWDLYPVLDQHKGEVGTAVGYTTDKYSSSLTGTIGARYSVIQNLELALVLPYRFFTHYDGHDMNADGLGALTFMARYQITPTINVFTDVGFPTADESYYAKDVWSVAAGAQYSNSINSFIRFGSEIGIATYFIGSADITSMFLNASTEFEFNVTPQFTPYVGANIDVFLGYFADDGYRYNSAGGGDIDARIYVGAKYAFNDMFEVGAYAGIWFGNGSYKDNTEKDLGAYGSFKF
;
A
#
# COMPACT_ATOMS: atom_id res chain seq x y z
N MET A 1 10.25 -2.14 20.05
CA MET A 1 10.34 -2.87 18.77
C MET A 1 9.06 -2.78 17.95
N PHE A 2 7.88 -2.72 18.58
CA PHE A 2 6.57 -2.58 17.92
C PHE A 2 6.43 -1.39 16.96
N LYS A 3 7.05 -0.23 17.28
CA LYS A 3 7.06 0.96 16.40
C LYS A 3 7.68 0.71 15.02
N LYS A 4 8.54 -0.31 14.87
CA LYS A 4 9.13 -0.70 13.58
C LYS A 4 8.16 -1.50 12.71
N LEU A 5 7.31 -2.34 13.33
CA LEU A 5 6.31 -3.17 12.63
C LEU A 5 5.17 -2.32 12.05
N ALA A 6 4.77 -1.25 12.74
CA ALA A 6 3.71 -0.36 12.24
C ALA A 6 4.08 0.35 10.92
N ILE A 7 5.37 0.61 10.69
CA ILE A 7 5.86 1.28 9.48
C ILE A 7 5.82 0.32 8.27
N ALA A 8 6.13 -0.96 8.47
CA ALA A 8 6.02 -1.99 7.43
C ALA A 8 4.55 -2.25 7.03
N ALA A 9 3.63 -2.24 7.99
CA ALA A 9 2.19 -2.37 7.71
C ALA A 9 1.63 -1.19 6.87
N ALA A 10 2.27 -0.01 6.90
CA ALA A 10 1.90 1.13 6.06
C ALA A 10 2.19 0.89 4.57
N LEU A 11 3.27 0.16 4.27
CA LEU A 11 3.67 -0.21 2.90
C LEU A 11 2.76 -1.32 2.34
N ALA A 12 2.32 -2.25 3.19
CA ALA A 12 1.44 -3.34 2.77
C ALA A 12 0.04 -2.87 2.32
N ALA A 13 -0.46 -1.79 2.93
CA ALA A 13 -1.79 -1.25 2.66
C ALA A 13 -1.93 -0.55 1.29
N SER A 14 -0.83 -0.25 0.58
CA SER A 14 -0.89 0.45 -0.72
C SER A 14 -1.24 -0.45 -1.91
N THR A 15 -1.25 -1.78 -1.73
CA THR A 15 -1.13 -2.72 -2.87
C THR A 15 -2.43 -3.40 -3.29
N SER A 16 -3.55 -3.22 -2.59
CA SER A 16 -4.77 -3.94 -2.96
C SER A 16 -6.05 -3.11 -3.05
N PHE A 17 -6.10 -1.90 -2.50
CA PHE A 17 -7.09 -0.91 -2.89
C PHE A 17 -6.76 0.47 -2.30
N ALA A 18 -7.06 1.50 -3.09
CA ALA A 18 -7.13 2.92 -2.76
C ALA A 18 -5.86 3.78 -2.90
N ALA A 19 -4.63 3.27 -2.83
CA ALA A 19 -3.46 4.12 -3.08
C ALA A 19 -3.18 4.23 -4.58
N TRP A 20 -2.75 3.12 -5.22
CA TRP A 20 -2.57 3.04 -6.67
C TRP A 20 -2.78 1.62 -7.16
N ASP A 21 -3.57 1.44 -8.20
CA ASP A 21 -3.45 0.25 -9.03
C ASP A 21 -2.15 0.32 -9.86
N LEU A 22 -1.61 -0.81 -10.31
CA LEU A 22 -0.39 -0.84 -11.13
C LEU A 22 -0.65 -0.48 -12.60
N TYR A 23 -1.71 0.26 -12.90
CA TYR A 23 -2.26 0.48 -14.24
C TYR A 23 -2.28 1.97 -14.62
N PRO A 24 -2.59 2.30 -15.89
CA PRO A 24 -2.66 3.68 -16.36
C PRO A 24 -3.62 4.54 -15.53
N VAL A 25 -3.37 5.85 -15.49
CA VAL A 25 -4.26 6.79 -14.81
C VAL A 25 -5.64 6.82 -15.46
N LEU A 26 -6.65 7.24 -14.70
CA LEU A 26 -8.00 7.37 -15.23
C LEU A 26 -8.05 8.36 -16.41
N ASP A 27 -9.03 8.18 -17.29
CA ASP A 27 -9.31 9.15 -18.34
C ASP A 27 -9.57 10.54 -17.76
N GLN A 28 -9.34 11.58 -18.56
CA GLN A 28 -9.54 12.96 -18.13
C GLN A 28 -10.96 13.16 -17.56
N HIS A 29 -11.04 13.82 -16.41
CA HIS A 29 -12.28 14.10 -15.67
C HIS A 29 -13.02 12.85 -15.17
N LYS A 30 -12.31 11.73 -15.06
CA LYS A 30 -12.81 10.54 -14.38
C LYS A 30 -12.27 10.42 -12.96
N GLY A 31 -13.12 9.94 -12.08
CA GLY A 31 -12.80 9.72 -10.70
C GLY A 31 -13.31 8.38 -10.19
N GLU A 32 -12.80 8.02 -9.03
CA GLU A 32 -13.21 6.82 -8.32
C GLU A 32 -13.19 7.10 -6.82
N VAL A 33 -14.24 6.67 -6.12
CA VAL A 33 -14.25 6.57 -4.65
C VAL A 33 -14.28 5.10 -4.29
N GLY A 34 -13.44 4.70 -3.35
CA GLY A 34 -13.31 3.33 -2.91
C GLY A 34 -13.31 3.19 -1.40
N THR A 35 -13.73 2.03 -0.93
CA THR A 35 -13.50 1.59 0.44
C THR A 35 -12.96 0.17 0.44
N ALA A 36 -12.12 -0.14 1.43
CA ALA A 36 -11.59 -1.47 1.65
C ALA A 36 -11.64 -1.82 3.12
N VAL A 37 -11.67 -3.11 3.41
CA VAL A 37 -11.41 -3.67 4.73
C VAL A 37 -10.39 -4.78 4.59
N GLY A 38 -9.37 -4.74 5.43
CA GLY A 38 -8.30 -5.73 5.50
C GLY A 38 -8.17 -6.28 6.91
N TYR A 39 -8.10 -7.60 7.01
CA TYR A 39 -7.73 -8.31 8.22
C TYR A 39 -6.33 -8.88 8.04
N THR A 40 -5.41 -8.48 8.91
CA THR A 40 -4.06 -9.05 8.96
C THR A 40 -3.91 -9.89 10.21
N THR A 41 -3.17 -10.97 10.11
CA THR A 41 -2.85 -11.82 11.25
C THR A 41 -1.51 -12.51 11.07
N ASP A 42 -0.77 -12.60 12.16
CA ASP A 42 0.46 -13.34 12.23
C ASP A 42 0.42 -14.25 13.49
N LYS A 43 1.54 -14.86 13.88
CA LYS A 43 1.63 -15.74 15.05
C LYS A 43 1.18 -15.09 16.36
N TYR A 44 1.43 -13.79 16.53
CA TYR A 44 1.22 -13.05 17.77
C TYR A 44 0.17 -11.95 17.59
N SER A 45 0.01 -11.39 16.40
CA SER A 45 -0.82 -10.21 16.17
C SER A 45 -2.01 -10.48 15.27
N SER A 46 -3.07 -9.68 15.45
CA SER A 46 -4.16 -9.56 14.49
C SER A 46 -4.68 -8.13 14.47
N SER A 47 -5.10 -7.64 13.30
CA SER A 47 -5.68 -6.32 13.16
C SER A 47 -6.76 -6.28 12.09
N LEU A 48 -7.72 -5.37 12.24
CA LEU A 48 -8.72 -5.05 11.22
C LEU A 48 -8.62 -3.58 10.88
N THR A 49 -8.38 -3.27 9.60
CA THR A 49 -8.24 -1.91 9.10
C THR A 49 -9.24 -1.67 7.99
N GLY A 50 -10.02 -0.60 8.10
CA GLY A 50 -10.83 -0.04 7.02
C GLY A 50 -10.08 1.10 6.35
N THR A 51 -10.30 1.27 5.06
CA THR A 51 -9.72 2.36 4.28
C THR A 51 -10.81 3.00 3.45
N ILE A 52 -10.79 4.34 3.37
CA ILE A 52 -11.53 5.09 2.36
C ILE A 52 -10.53 5.86 1.50
N GLY A 53 -10.78 5.92 0.21
CA GLY A 53 -9.97 6.72 -0.70
C GLY A 53 -10.78 7.28 -1.85
N ALA A 54 -10.24 8.33 -2.45
CA ALA A 54 -10.78 8.92 -3.67
C ALA A 54 -9.62 9.31 -4.59
N ARG A 55 -9.83 9.14 -5.89
CA ARG A 55 -8.90 9.56 -6.95
C ARG A 55 -9.64 10.28 -8.07
N TYR A 56 -8.96 11.19 -8.76
CA TYR A 56 -9.54 11.97 -9.85
C TYR A 56 -8.46 12.45 -10.84
N SER A 57 -8.72 12.23 -12.13
CA SER A 57 -7.89 12.74 -13.22
C SER A 57 -8.28 14.17 -13.57
N VAL A 58 -7.50 15.13 -13.07
CA VAL A 58 -7.79 16.57 -13.16
C VAL A 58 -7.64 17.07 -14.59
N ILE A 59 -6.55 16.70 -15.23
CA ILE A 59 -6.23 16.96 -16.64
C ILE A 59 -5.75 15.64 -17.26
N GLN A 60 -5.57 15.62 -18.57
CA GLN A 60 -4.98 14.46 -19.24
C GLN A 60 -3.64 14.11 -18.56
N ASN A 61 -3.48 12.82 -18.24
CA ASN A 61 -2.31 12.23 -17.61
C ASN A 61 -2.03 12.60 -16.15
N LEU A 62 -2.79 13.50 -15.51
CA LEU A 62 -2.57 13.86 -14.10
C LEU A 62 -3.73 13.37 -13.23
N GLU A 63 -3.42 12.44 -12.33
CA GLU A 63 -4.35 11.92 -11.33
C GLU A 63 -3.91 12.34 -9.93
N LEU A 64 -4.86 12.83 -9.15
CA LEU A 64 -4.67 13.14 -7.74
C LEU A 64 -5.52 12.18 -6.91
N ALA A 65 -5.01 11.74 -5.78
CA ALA A 65 -5.70 10.83 -4.90
C ALA A 65 -5.48 11.18 -3.42
N LEU A 66 -6.40 10.71 -2.60
CA LEU A 66 -6.37 10.86 -1.15
C LEU A 66 -6.87 9.59 -0.50
N VAL A 67 -6.18 9.14 0.54
CA VAL A 67 -6.50 7.92 1.29
C VAL A 67 -6.47 8.19 2.78
N LEU A 68 -7.44 7.62 3.49
CA LEU A 68 -7.54 7.68 4.93
C LEU A 68 -7.85 6.27 5.49
N PRO A 69 -6.89 5.63 6.16
CA PRO A 69 -7.11 4.38 6.86
C PRO A 69 -7.64 4.62 8.29
N TYR A 70 -8.39 3.66 8.80
CA TYR A 70 -8.88 3.57 10.18
C TYR A 70 -8.76 2.13 10.68
N ARG A 71 -8.06 1.93 11.79
CA ARG A 71 -7.89 0.61 12.41
C ARG A 71 -8.93 0.44 13.50
N PHE A 72 -9.73 -0.59 13.35
CA PHE A 72 -10.85 -0.90 14.25
C PHE A 72 -10.41 -1.62 15.51
N PHE A 73 -9.44 -2.53 15.39
CA PHE A 73 -8.83 -3.23 16.51
C PHE A 73 -7.41 -3.67 16.19
N THR A 74 -6.61 -3.87 17.23
CA THR A 74 -5.36 -4.65 17.17
C THR A 74 -5.18 -5.48 18.44
N HIS A 75 -5.00 -6.78 18.25
CA HIS A 75 -4.63 -7.69 19.32
C HIS A 75 -3.18 -8.16 19.17
N TYR A 76 -2.51 -8.34 20.30
CA TYR A 76 -1.21 -9.00 20.40
C TYR A 76 -1.26 -10.03 21.53
N ASP A 77 -0.88 -11.27 21.24
CA ASP A 77 -0.98 -12.43 22.14
C ASP A 77 -2.38 -12.57 22.79
N GLY A 78 -3.42 -12.25 22.02
CA GLY A 78 -4.82 -12.29 22.47
C GLY A 78 -5.25 -11.13 23.37
N HIS A 79 -4.38 -10.14 23.59
CA HIS A 79 -4.67 -8.93 24.36
C HIS A 79 -4.87 -7.72 23.45
N ASP A 80 -5.83 -6.87 23.80
CA ASP A 80 -6.04 -5.59 23.10
C ASP A 80 -4.86 -4.65 23.37
N MET A 81 -4.27 -4.16 22.27
CA MET A 81 -3.15 -3.23 22.30
C MET A 81 -3.59 -1.77 22.45
N ASN A 82 -4.90 -1.48 22.38
CA ASN A 82 -5.47 -0.14 22.28
C ASN A 82 -4.77 0.68 21.19
N ALA A 83 -4.44 0.04 20.07
CA ALA A 83 -3.71 0.65 18.95
C ALA A 83 -4.65 1.05 17.81
N ASP A 84 -5.88 1.42 18.16
CA ASP A 84 -7.01 1.65 17.26
C ASP A 84 -7.16 3.15 16.98
N GLY A 85 -7.62 3.51 15.79
CA GLY A 85 -7.81 4.91 15.45
C GLY A 85 -7.57 5.23 13.99
N LEU A 86 -7.50 6.52 13.70
CA LEU A 86 -7.19 7.05 12.37
C LEU A 86 -5.70 6.84 12.08
N GLY A 87 -5.39 6.32 10.89
CA GLY A 87 -4.05 6.35 10.37
C GLY A 87 -3.75 7.67 9.66
N ALA A 88 -2.57 7.76 9.04
CA ALA A 88 -2.14 8.97 8.35
C ALA A 88 -3.00 9.23 7.10
N LEU A 89 -3.51 10.44 6.97
CA LEU A 89 -4.04 10.95 5.72
C LEU A 89 -2.91 11.02 4.69
N THR A 90 -3.09 10.37 3.54
CA THR A 90 -2.09 10.38 2.47
C THR A 90 -2.66 11.08 1.25
N PHE A 91 -1.95 12.10 0.77
CA PHE A 91 -2.18 12.70 -0.54
C PHE A 91 -1.23 12.08 -1.55
N MET A 92 -1.72 11.83 -2.76
CA MET A 92 -0.96 11.13 -3.78
C MET A 92 -1.18 11.80 -5.14
N ALA A 93 -0.14 11.82 -5.97
CA ALA A 93 -0.21 12.32 -7.34
C ALA A 93 0.50 11.36 -8.30
N ARG A 94 -0.14 11.08 -9.44
CA ARG A 94 0.40 10.29 -10.55
C ARG A 94 0.41 11.12 -11.83
N TYR A 95 1.51 11.02 -12.56
CA TYR A 95 1.63 11.59 -13.89
C TYR A 95 2.01 10.53 -14.93
N GLN A 96 1.14 10.34 -15.92
CA GLN A 96 1.35 9.41 -17.02
C GLN A 96 2.24 10.02 -18.10
N ILE A 97 3.48 9.55 -18.18
CA ILE A 97 4.49 10.05 -19.13
C ILE A 97 4.25 9.46 -20.52
N THR A 98 3.96 8.16 -20.56
CA THR A 98 3.60 7.42 -21.78
C THR A 98 2.38 6.55 -21.48
N PRO A 99 1.70 5.97 -22.49
CA PRO A 99 0.58 5.05 -22.25
C PRO A 99 0.91 3.85 -21.33
N THR A 100 2.19 3.57 -21.11
CA THR A 100 2.66 2.41 -20.32
C THR A 100 3.48 2.81 -19.09
N ILE A 101 3.84 4.09 -18.92
CA ILE A 101 4.75 4.53 -17.85
C ILE A 101 4.13 5.71 -17.09
N ASN A 102 4.02 5.54 -15.77
CA ASN A 102 3.65 6.61 -14.84
C ASN A 102 4.82 6.90 -13.89
N VAL A 103 4.86 8.13 -13.39
CA VAL A 103 5.61 8.46 -12.16
C VAL A 103 4.62 8.87 -11.10
N PHE A 104 4.97 8.62 -9.83
CA PHE A 104 4.10 8.95 -8.71
C PHE A 104 4.86 9.62 -7.57
N THR A 105 4.13 10.35 -6.74
CA THR A 105 4.58 10.82 -5.44
C THR A 105 3.44 10.80 -4.44
N ASP A 106 3.76 10.33 -3.23
CA ASP A 106 2.81 10.17 -2.14
C ASP A 106 3.35 10.90 -0.92
N VAL A 107 2.48 11.57 -0.18
CA VAL A 107 2.80 12.32 1.03
C VAL A 107 1.79 11.97 2.12
N GLY A 108 2.26 11.27 3.15
CA GLY A 108 1.50 10.99 4.36
C GLY A 108 1.71 12.09 5.40
N PHE A 109 0.62 12.67 5.87
CA PHE A 109 0.60 13.73 6.87
C PHE A 109 0.53 13.14 8.29
N PRO A 110 1.12 13.82 9.30
CA PRO A 110 1.14 13.41 10.71
C PRO A 110 -0.23 13.65 11.37
N THR A 111 -1.25 13.01 10.83
CA THR A 111 -2.66 13.12 11.22
C THR A 111 -3.17 11.85 11.88
N ALA A 112 -2.32 10.83 11.96
CA ALA A 112 -2.62 9.58 12.63
C ALA A 112 -2.77 9.76 14.14
N ASP A 113 -3.61 8.93 14.74
CA ASP A 113 -3.70 8.80 16.19
C ASP A 113 -2.36 8.28 16.76
N GLU A 114 -1.97 8.75 17.93
CA GLU A 114 -0.75 8.32 18.64
C GLU A 114 -0.83 6.84 19.05
N SER A 115 -2.04 6.29 19.18
CA SER A 115 -2.28 4.86 19.35
C SER A 115 -1.94 4.04 18.09
N TYR A 116 -2.16 4.63 16.90
CA TYR A 116 -1.99 3.96 15.61
C TYR A 116 -0.52 3.99 15.17
N TYR A 117 0.11 5.18 15.26
CA TYR A 117 1.48 5.45 14.81
C TYR A 117 2.29 6.20 15.88
N ALA A 118 3.61 6.23 15.68
CA ALA A 118 4.41 7.22 16.41
C ALA A 118 3.91 8.63 16.08
N LYS A 119 3.94 9.52 17.07
CA LYS A 119 3.57 10.91 16.92
C LYS A 119 4.45 11.60 15.87
N ASP A 120 3.88 12.55 15.14
CA ASP A 120 4.58 13.43 14.20
C ASP A 120 5.33 12.68 13.09
N VAL A 121 4.73 11.60 12.58
CA VAL A 121 5.28 10.84 11.45
C VAL A 121 4.80 11.40 10.12
N TRP A 122 5.76 11.83 9.30
CA TRP A 122 5.54 12.11 7.89
C TRP A 122 6.02 10.92 7.06
N SER A 123 5.36 10.65 5.94
CA SER A 123 5.89 9.74 4.92
C SER A 123 5.94 10.44 3.58
N VAL A 124 6.96 10.12 2.80
CA VAL A 124 7.09 10.53 1.41
C VAL A 124 7.50 9.32 0.58
N ALA A 125 6.77 9.01 -0.47
CA ALA A 125 7.17 8.02 -1.46
C ALA A 125 7.21 8.65 -2.85
N ALA A 126 8.10 8.13 -3.69
CA ALA A 126 8.13 8.47 -5.10
C ALA A 126 8.68 7.29 -5.91
N GLY A 127 8.22 7.17 -7.14
CA GLY A 127 8.65 6.07 -7.99
C GLY A 127 8.09 6.13 -9.39
N ALA A 128 8.18 4.99 -10.07
CA ALA A 128 7.66 4.79 -11.41
C ALA A 128 6.90 3.47 -11.50
N GLN A 129 5.86 3.49 -12.33
CA GLN A 129 5.06 2.32 -12.65
C GLN A 129 5.17 2.02 -14.15
N TYR A 130 5.22 0.73 -14.49
CA TYR A 130 5.10 0.25 -15.86
C TYR A 130 3.91 -0.70 -15.98
N SER A 131 3.07 -0.49 -16.98
CA SER A 131 1.93 -1.35 -17.26
C SER A 131 1.76 -1.61 -18.76
N ASN A 132 1.28 -2.80 -19.09
CA ASN A 132 1.04 -3.20 -20.48
C ASN A 132 -0.01 -4.31 -20.58
N SER A 133 -0.79 -4.30 -21.66
CA SER A 133 -1.63 -5.44 -22.05
C SER A 133 -0.78 -6.39 -22.90
N ILE A 134 -0.39 -7.54 -22.33
CA ILE A 134 0.37 -8.57 -23.05
C ILE A 134 -0.46 -9.13 -24.20
N ASN A 135 -1.76 -9.33 -23.95
CA ASN A 135 -2.78 -9.66 -24.94
C ASN A 135 -4.16 -9.24 -24.39
N SER A 136 -5.26 -9.60 -25.08
CA SER A 136 -6.62 -9.26 -24.61
C SER A 136 -7.00 -9.90 -23.28
N PHE A 137 -6.37 -11.03 -22.93
CA PHE A 137 -6.64 -11.79 -21.72
C PHE A 137 -5.73 -11.39 -20.55
N ILE A 138 -4.49 -10.97 -20.79
CA ILE A 138 -3.50 -10.73 -19.72
C ILE A 138 -3.04 -9.27 -19.73
N ARG A 139 -3.19 -8.61 -18.58
CA ARG A 139 -2.57 -7.33 -18.28
C ARG A 139 -1.47 -7.52 -17.24
N PHE A 140 -0.42 -6.74 -17.38
CA PHE A 140 0.73 -6.73 -16.49
C PHE A 140 0.94 -5.32 -15.95
N GLY A 141 1.17 -5.22 -14.65
CA GLY A 141 1.57 -4.01 -13.96
C GLY A 141 2.81 -4.26 -13.12
N SER A 142 3.62 -3.23 -12.95
CA SER A 142 4.81 -3.25 -12.09
C SER A 142 5.13 -1.86 -11.57
N GLU A 143 5.79 -1.80 -10.43
CA GLU A 143 6.22 -0.57 -9.78
C GLU A 143 7.61 -0.75 -9.18
N ILE A 144 8.36 0.34 -9.16
CA ILE A 144 9.52 0.51 -8.29
C ILE A 144 9.50 1.91 -7.67
N GLY A 145 9.76 2.00 -6.37
CA GLY A 145 9.71 3.25 -5.63
C GLY A 145 10.67 3.28 -4.46
N ILE A 146 10.88 4.49 -3.94
CA ILE A 146 11.59 4.74 -2.69
C ILE A 146 10.60 5.43 -1.76
N ALA A 147 10.49 4.91 -0.54
CA ALA A 147 9.69 5.48 0.53
C ALA A 147 10.59 5.92 1.68
N THR A 148 10.26 7.05 2.28
CA THR A 148 10.94 7.63 3.43
C THR A 148 9.93 7.99 4.51
N TYR A 149 10.25 7.68 5.76
CA TYR A 149 9.45 8.02 6.93
C TYR A 149 10.26 8.91 7.86
N PHE A 150 9.74 10.09 8.16
CA PHE A 150 10.33 11.05 9.10
C PHE A 150 9.58 10.94 10.42
N ILE A 151 10.27 10.50 11.47
CA ILE A 151 9.69 10.34 12.81
C ILE A 151 10.17 11.52 13.65
N GLY A 152 9.39 12.62 13.65
CA GLY A 152 9.79 13.87 14.30
C GLY A 152 10.10 13.73 15.79
N SER A 153 9.41 12.83 16.50
CA SER A 153 9.64 12.60 17.93
C SER A 153 10.98 11.93 18.28
N ALA A 154 11.67 11.37 17.29
CA ALA A 154 12.86 10.55 17.51
C ALA A 154 14.05 10.97 16.64
N ASP A 155 13.90 12.03 15.84
CA ASP A 155 14.90 12.50 14.86
C ASP A 155 15.42 11.36 13.95
N ILE A 156 14.53 10.42 13.60
CA ILE A 156 14.83 9.27 12.76
C ILE A 156 14.17 9.42 11.39
N THR A 157 14.95 9.21 10.34
CA THR A 157 14.46 9.10 8.96
C THR A 157 14.75 7.71 8.42
N SER A 158 13.72 6.88 8.19
CA SER A 158 13.88 5.52 7.65
C SER A 158 13.63 5.49 6.15
N MET A 159 14.39 4.68 5.40
CA MET A 159 14.25 4.54 3.95
C MET A 159 14.00 3.11 3.52
N PHE A 160 13.13 2.94 2.53
CA PHE A 160 12.75 1.67 1.94
C PHE A 160 12.78 1.77 0.42
N LEU A 161 13.17 0.69 -0.24
CA LEU A 161 12.92 0.46 -1.66
C LEU A 161 11.72 -0.49 -1.75
N ASN A 162 10.70 -0.11 -2.50
CA ASN A 162 9.56 -0.97 -2.78
C ASN A 162 9.56 -1.37 -4.26
N ALA A 163 9.19 -2.61 -4.54
CA ALA A 163 8.95 -3.11 -5.88
C ALA A 163 7.71 -3.99 -5.89
N SER A 164 6.88 -3.85 -6.91
CA SER A 164 5.62 -4.58 -7.01
C SER A 164 5.41 -5.09 -8.43
N THR A 165 4.68 -6.18 -8.56
CA THR A 165 4.17 -6.67 -9.83
C THR A 165 2.81 -7.32 -9.67
N GLU A 166 1.97 -7.22 -10.70
CA GLU A 166 0.67 -7.86 -10.75
C GLU A 166 0.36 -8.31 -12.19
N PHE A 167 -0.34 -9.44 -12.28
CA PHE A 167 -0.98 -9.92 -13.48
C PHE A 167 -2.49 -9.98 -13.27
N GLU A 168 -3.23 -9.30 -14.13
CA GLU A 168 -4.69 -9.38 -14.23
C GLU A 168 -5.09 -10.27 -15.41
N PHE A 169 -6.09 -11.13 -15.19
CA PHE A 169 -6.63 -12.03 -16.20
C PHE A 169 -8.08 -11.66 -16.53
N ASN A 170 -8.34 -11.10 -17.71
CA ASN A 170 -9.67 -10.70 -18.16
C ASN A 170 -10.47 -11.93 -18.63
N VAL A 171 -10.95 -12.74 -17.67
CA VAL A 171 -11.71 -13.98 -17.95
C VAL A 171 -13.06 -13.66 -18.58
N THR A 172 -13.75 -12.63 -18.06
CA THR A 172 -14.97 -12.08 -18.63
C THR A 172 -14.94 -10.56 -18.49
N PRO A 173 -15.86 -9.80 -19.15
CA PRO A 173 -15.94 -8.36 -18.94
C PRO A 173 -16.20 -7.94 -17.48
N GLN A 174 -16.80 -8.82 -16.68
CA GLN A 174 -17.13 -8.55 -15.28
C GLN A 174 -16.10 -9.11 -14.31
N PHE A 175 -15.50 -10.25 -14.59
CA PHE A 175 -14.67 -10.99 -13.64
C PHE A 175 -13.19 -11.03 -14.06
N THR A 176 -12.34 -10.48 -13.20
CA THR A 176 -10.89 -10.39 -13.40
C THR A 176 -10.16 -10.93 -12.16
N PRO A 177 -9.73 -12.20 -12.15
CA PRO A 177 -8.77 -12.68 -11.16
C PRO A 177 -7.41 -12.04 -11.40
N TYR A 178 -6.62 -11.95 -10.34
CA TYR A 178 -5.26 -11.41 -10.38
C TYR A 178 -4.34 -12.11 -9.39
N VAL A 179 -3.04 -12.06 -9.69
CA VAL A 179 -1.95 -12.51 -8.82
C VAL A 179 -0.86 -11.47 -8.83
N GLY A 180 -0.25 -11.22 -7.69
CA GLY A 180 0.83 -10.27 -7.60
C GLY A 180 1.84 -10.60 -6.51
N ALA A 181 2.88 -9.79 -6.50
CA ALA A 181 3.93 -9.84 -5.50
C ALA A 181 4.42 -8.44 -5.16
N ASN A 182 4.85 -8.27 -3.92
CA ASN A 182 5.50 -7.06 -3.42
C ASN A 182 6.84 -7.45 -2.79
N ILE A 183 7.81 -6.56 -2.88
CA ILE A 183 9.10 -6.68 -2.23
C ILE A 183 9.41 -5.32 -1.62
N ASP A 184 9.70 -5.32 -0.33
CA ASP A 184 10.19 -4.17 0.41
C ASP A 184 11.60 -4.47 0.92
N VAL A 185 12.53 -3.57 0.61
CA VAL A 185 13.92 -3.66 1.07
C VAL A 185 14.19 -2.48 1.98
N PHE A 186 14.51 -2.77 3.24
CA PHE A 186 14.92 -1.73 4.18
C PHE A 186 16.34 -1.26 3.86
N LEU A 187 16.47 -0.01 3.42
CA LEU A 187 17.75 0.55 2.99
C LEU A 187 18.58 1.06 4.17
N GLY A 188 17.91 1.42 5.28
CA GLY A 188 18.54 1.94 6.49
C GLY A 188 17.83 3.17 7.03
N TYR A 189 18.49 3.89 7.95
CA TYR A 189 17.95 5.10 8.54
C TYR A 189 19.03 6.15 8.85
N PHE A 190 18.61 7.42 8.90
CA PHE A 190 19.38 8.54 9.43
C PHE A 190 18.92 8.86 10.85
N ALA A 191 19.86 9.22 11.71
CA ALA A 191 19.62 9.75 13.06
C ALA A 191 20.54 10.95 13.34
N ASP A 192 20.43 11.58 14.51
CA ASP A 192 21.23 12.76 14.91
C ASP A 192 22.74 12.61 14.74
N ASP A 193 23.27 11.39 14.84
CA ASP A 193 24.70 11.09 14.69
C ASP A 193 25.11 10.64 13.28
N GLY A 194 24.22 10.80 12.30
CA GLY A 194 24.47 10.57 10.88
C GLY A 194 23.74 9.34 10.31
N TYR A 195 24.15 8.96 9.09
CA TYR A 195 23.59 7.79 8.41
C TYR A 195 24.07 6.51 9.05
N ARG A 196 23.14 5.64 9.45
CA ARG A 196 23.46 4.35 10.07
C ARG A 196 23.08 3.22 9.12
N TYR A 197 24.11 2.66 8.48
CA TYR A 197 24.05 1.41 7.71
C TYR A 197 24.72 0.29 8.51
N ASN A 198 24.05 -0.35 9.48
CA ASN A 198 24.67 -1.45 10.25
C ASN A 198 23.71 -2.36 11.04
N SER A 199 24.07 -3.67 11.08
CA SER A 199 23.81 -4.82 11.99
C SER A 199 22.41 -5.12 12.51
N ALA A 200 21.47 -4.20 12.39
CA ALA A 200 20.10 -4.34 12.91
C ALA A 200 19.02 -4.20 11.82
N GLY A 201 19.38 -4.39 10.54
CA GLY A 201 18.38 -4.61 9.48
C GLY A 201 18.60 -3.92 8.12
N GLY A 202 19.69 -3.19 7.89
CA GLY A 202 19.98 -2.70 6.53
C GLY A 202 20.16 -3.88 5.57
N GLY A 203 19.34 -3.95 4.51
CA GLY A 203 19.27 -5.08 3.59
C GLY A 203 18.26 -6.17 3.98
N ASP A 204 17.44 -5.93 5.00
CA ASP A 204 16.27 -6.76 5.27
C ASP A 204 15.29 -6.66 4.11
N ILE A 205 14.76 -7.82 3.70
CA ILE A 205 13.84 -8.00 2.60
C ILE A 205 12.58 -8.65 3.16
N ASP A 206 11.47 -7.95 2.96
CA ASP A 206 10.14 -8.49 3.16
C ASP A 206 9.47 -8.63 1.79
N ALA A 207 8.74 -9.72 1.60
CA ALA A 207 8.07 -10.03 0.36
C ALA A 207 6.65 -10.49 0.64
N ARG A 208 5.74 -10.11 -0.25
CA ARG A 208 4.36 -10.58 -0.28
C ARG A 208 4.11 -11.33 -1.57
N ILE A 209 3.35 -12.41 -1.49
CA ILE A 209 2.61 -12.94 -2.63
C ILE A 209 1.12 -12.85 -2.32
N TYR A 210 0.32 -12.51 -3.31
CA TYR A 210 -1.12 -12.40 -3.13
C TYR A 210 -1.88 -12.82 -4.37
N VAL A 211 -3.13 -13.20 -4.13
CA VAL A 211 -4.12 -13.49 -5.15
C VAL A 211 -5.38 -12.74 -4.82
N GLY A 212 -6.16 -12.42 -5.84
CA GLY A 212 -7.47 -11.84 -5.65
C GLY A 212 -8.33 -11.96 -6.89
N ALA A 213 -9.52 -11.40 -6.77
CA ALA A 213 -10.39 -11.22 -7.92
C ALA A 213 -11.28 -10.01 -7.71
N LYS A 214 -11.63 -9.37 -8.82
CA LYS A 214 -12.60 -8.29 -8.89
C LYS A 214 -13.77 -8.65 -9.78
N TYR A 215 -14.93 -8.09 -9.43
CA TYR A 215 -16.19 -8.24 -10.13
C TYR A 215 -16.79 -6.85 -10.40
N ALA A 216 -16.84 -6.45 -11.66
CA ALA A 216 -17.54 -5.25 -12.12
C ALA A 216 -19.03 -5.57 -12.35
N PHE A 217 -19.90 -5.01 -11.51
CA PHE A 217 -21.35 -5.15 -11.70
C PHE A 217 -21.83 -4.38 -12.94
N ASN A 218 -21.18 -3.25 -13.19
CA ASN A 218 -21.37 -2.37 -14.35
C ASN A 218 -20.15 -1.44 -14.45
N ASP A 219 -20.21 -0.46 -15.35
CA ASP A 219 -19.11 0.48 -15.59
C ASP A 219 -18.79 1.40 -14.39
N MET A 220 -19.73 1.54 -13.44
CA MET A 220 -19.58 2.39 -12.26
C MET A 220 -19.16 1.60 -11.02
N PHE A 221 -19.68 0.40 -10.80
CA PHE A 221 -19.53 -0.32 -9.53
C PHE A 221 -18.68 -1.59 -9.68
N GLU A 222 -17.68 -1.69 -8.82
CA GLU A 222 -16.77 -2.83 -8.75
C GLU A 222 -16.59 -3.27 -7.29
N VAL A 223 -16.45 -4.57 -7.07
CA VAL A 223 -16.05 -5.14 -5.78
C VAL A 223 -14.93 -6.14 -5.98
N GLY A 224 -14.13 -6.37 -4.95
CA GLY A 224 -13.11 -7.40 -5.01
C GLY A 224 -12.76 -7.95 -3.65
N ALA A 225 -11.99 -9.03 -3.68
CA ALA A 225 -11.43 -9.66 -2.51
C ALA A 225 -10.04 -10.19 -2.82
N TYR A 226 -9.19 -10.23 -1.80
CA TYR A 226 -7.82 -10.72 -1.91
C TYR A 226 -7.39 -11.51 -0.68
N ALA A 227 -6.35 -12.30 -0.89
CA ALA A 227 -5.62 -13.00 0.15
C ALA A 227 -4.12 -12.91 -0.15
N GLY A 228 -3.33 -12.61 0.86
CA GLY A 228 -1.89 -12.48 0.74
C GLY A 228 -1.14 -13.12 1.90
N ILE A 229 0.14 -13.36 1.66
CA ILE A 229 1.08 -13.89 2.63
C ILE A 229 2.36 -13.08 2.54
N TRP A 230 2.78 -12.53 3.66
CA TRP A 230 4.06 -11.86 3.84
C TRP A 230 5.09 -12.77 4.51
N PHE A 231 6.31 -12.71 4.01
CA PHE A 231 7.46 -13.45 4.53
C PHE A 231 8.73 -12.67 4.23
N GLY A 232 9.79 -12.87 4.99
CA GLY A 232 10.99 -12.07 4.83
C GLY A 232 11.97 -12.33 5.94
N ASN A 233 13.10 -11.64 5.91
CA ASN A 233 14.07 -11.62 7.00
C ASN A 233 14.06 -10.29 7.78
N GLY A 234 13.19 -9.35 7.40
CA GLY A 234 12.95 -8.09 8.10
C GLY A 234 11.84 -8.21 9.13
N SER A 235 10.72 -7.56 8.85
CA SER A 235 9.54 -7.52 9.73
C SER A 235 8.95 -8.91 9.97
N TYR A 236 9.17 -9.85 9.04
CA TYR A 236 8.55 -11.18 9.01
C TYR A 236 9.53 -12.34 9.27
N LYS A 237 10.74 -12.08 9.79
CA LYS A 237 11.85 -13.05 9.95
C LYS A 237 11.48 -14.40 10.57
N ASP A 238 10.61 -14.37 11.57
CA ASP A 238 10.15 -15.56 12.31
C ASP A 238 8.62 -15.66 12.32
N ASN A 239 7.96 -14.90 11.44
CA ASN A 239 6.53 -14.69 11.51
C ASN A 239 5.93 -14.39 10.14
N THR A 240 5.27 -15.38 9.56
CA THR A 240 4.51 -15.22 8.33
C THR A 240 3.19 -14.51 8.64
N GLU A 241 3.05 -13.27 8.21
CA GLU A 241 1.78 -12.56 8.25
C GLU A 241 0.91 -13.01 7.08
N LYS A 242 -0.39 -13.11 7.34
CA LYS A 242 -1.43 -13.40 6.37
C LYS A 242 -2.38 -12.23 6.35
N ASP A 243 -2.81 -11.86 5.17
CA ASP A 243 -3.77 -10.80 4.97
C ASP A 243 -4.94 -11.30 4.13
N LEU A 244 -6.14 -10.84 4.48
CA LEU A 244 -7.37 -11.08 3.75
C LEU A 244 -8.08 -9.74 3.67
N GLY A 245 -8.68 -9.42 2.52
CA GLY A 245 -9.45 -8.20 2.44
C GLY A 245 -10.50 -8.23 1.36
N ALA A 246 -11.37 -7.24 1.44
CA ALA A 246 -12.42 -6.97 0.48
C ALA A 246 -12.52 -5.47 0.24
N TYR A 247 -12.97 -5.10 -0.93
CA TYR A 247 -13.14 -3.71 -1.30
C TYR A 247 -14.34 -3.50 -2.23
N GLY A 248 -14.75 -2.25 -2.34
CA GLY A 248 -15.69 -1.79 -3.35
C GLY A 248 -15.34 -0.38 -3.82
N SER A 249 -15.53 -0.13 -5.11
CA SER A 249 -15.41 1.22 -5.68
C SER A 249 -16.61 1.63 -6.53
N PHE A 250 -16.71 2.94 -6.65
CA PHE A 250 -17.65 3.67 -7.48
C PHE A 250 -16.90 4.66 -8.38
N LYS A 251 -17.03 4.49 -9.69
CA LYS A 251 -16.41 5.30 -10.76
C LYS A 251 -17.39 6.33 -11.29
N PHE A 252 -16.92 7.55 -11.60
CA PHE A 252 -17.73 8.66 -12.15
C PHE A 252 -16.97 9.42 -13.24
#